data_AF-A0A954NUI2-F1
#
_entry.id   AF-A0A954NUI2-F1
#
_cell.length_a   1.000
_cell.length_b   1.000
_cell.length_c   1.000
_cell.angle_alpha   90.00
_cell.angle_beta   90.00
_cell.angle_gamma   90.00
#
_symmetry.space_group_name_H-M   'P 1'
#
loop_
_entity.id
_entity.type
_entity.pdbx_description
1 polymer ?
#
loop_
_entity_poly.entity_id
_entity_poly.type
_entity_poly.pdbx_seq_one_letter_code
_entity_poly.pdbx_strand_id
1 'polypeptide(L)'
;MSAEIDTTDTSAPVGETNGSEEAGGGFKPNTVSGTLIVAVGLCLICSLLVSSGAVLLRPQIEANKRLNMQRNVLVAAGLFDESVNEDAQIPAIFENVETVLVNLPGRTTDGALDIDDEHAGELNDNLNVATYDPRKAAKDPKESVAIPANLDEAGIKRREKVTTAYVVKSEDGSIVQIVLPIYGKGLWSTLYGFLALKADDPKDMPVTGITFYEHAETPGLGGEVDNPKWKA
;
A
#
# COMPACT_ATOMS: atom_id res chain seq x y z
N MET A 1 -21.88 85.84 -13.40
CA MET A 1 -23.28 85.60 -13.00
C MET A 1 -23.20 84.48 -11.96
N SER A 2 -22.80 84.79 -10.71
CA SER A 2 -23.64 85.33 -9.61
C SER A 2 -24.83 84.40 -9.38
N ALA A 3 -25.14 83.81 -8.22
CA ALA A 3 -24.85 84.05 -6.79
C ALA A 3 -25.10 82.69 -6.05
N GLU A 4 -24.42 82.32 -4.97
CA GLU A 4 -24.68 82.65 -3.55
C GLU A 4 -25.95 81.99 -2.92
N ILE A 5 -25.65 81.01 -2.06
CA ILE A 5 -26.28 80.52 -0.81
C ILE A 5 -27.71 81.02 -0.44
N ASP A 6 -28.60 80.08 -0.07
CA ASP A 6 -29.47 80.28 1.10
C ASP A 6 -29.82 78.95 1.81
N THR A 7 -29.78 79.04 3.12
CA THR A 7 -29.98 78.06 4.19
C THR A 7 -31.43 77.99 4.62
N THR A 8 -31.96 76.80 4.92
CA THR A 8 -32.91 76.65 6.04
C THR A 8 -32.64 75.35 6.80
N ASP A 9 -32.07 75.56 7.98
CA ASP A 9 -32.02 74.68 9.14
C ASP A 9 -33.41 74.65 9.80
N THR A 10 -33.89 73.47 10.15
CA THR A 10 -34.94 73.32 11.17
C THR A 10 -34.57 72.17 12.11
N SER A 11 -34.20 72.58 13.32
CA SER A 11 -33.92 71.83 14.54
C SER A 11 -34.96 70.77 14.95
N ALA A 12 -34.46 69.54 15.20
CA ALA A 12 -34.56 68.63 16.38
C ALA A 12 -35.90 68.47 17.18
N PRO A 13 -36.10 67.47 18.10
CA PRO A 13 -35.14 66.50 18.66
C PRO A 13 -35.69 65.08 19.04
N VAL A 14 -34.80 64.27 19.63
CA VAL A 14 -34.98 63.14 20.59
C VAL A 14 -35.84 61.93 20.20
N GLY A 15 -35.15 60.78 20.15
CA GLY A 15 -35.73 59.46 20.31
C GLY A 15 -34.65 58.46 20.72
N GLU A 16 -34.12 58.60 21.94
CA GLU A 16 -33.44 57.49 22.60
C GLU A 16 -34.44 56.34 22.75
N THR A 17 -34.17 55.20 22.12
CA THR A 17 -34.69 53.92 22.60
C THR A 17 -33.50 53.06 23.00
N ASN A 18 -33.12 53.21 24.26
CA ASN A 18 -32.50 52.11 25.00
C ASN A 18 -33.51 50.95 25.02
N GLY A 19 -33.11 49.82 24.44
CA GLY A 19 -33.93 48.62 24.37
C GLY A 19 -33.06 47.38 24.24
N SER A 20 -32.77 46.78 25.40
CA SER A 20 -32.24 45.43 25.62
C SER A 20 -30.89 45.09 24.99
N GLU A 21 -29.86 45.31 25.80
CA GLU A 21 -28.69 44.45 25.94
C GLU A 21 -29.11 42.97 26.04
N GLU A 22 -29.20 42.28 24.90
CA GLU A 22 -29.10 40.82 24.88
C GLU A 22 -27.62 40.47 25.00
N ALA A 23 -27.21 40.09 26.20
CA ALA A 23 -25.97 39.37 26.47
C ALA A 23 -26.03 37.96 25.85
N GLY A 24 -26.11 37.89 24.52
CA GLY A 24 -25.90 36.67 23.76
C GLY A 24 -24.41 36.51 23.50
N GLY A 25 -23.73 35.71 24.33
CA GLY A 25 -22.37 35.23 24.07
C GLY A 25 -22.33 34.34 22.83
N GLY A 26 -22.53 34.93 21.66
CA GLY A 26 -22.53 34.25 20.37
C GLY A 26 -21.11 33.89 19.95
N PHE A 27 -20.92 32.66 19.47
CA PHE A 27 -19.69 32.18 18.88
C PHE A 27 -19.24 33.11 17.73
N LYS A 28 -18.03 33.68 17.82
CA LYS A 28 -17.47 34.60 16.81
C LYS A 28 -16.41 33.89 15.94
N PRO A 29 -16.78 33.25 14.81
CA PRO A 29 -15.89 32.38 14.04
C PRO A 29 -14.67 33.10 13.46
N ASN A 30 -14.82 34.37 13.10
CA ASN A 30 -13.76 35.19 12.46
C ASN A 30 -12.75 35.79 13.45
N THR A 31 -12.80 35.38 14.71
CA THR A 31 -11.81 35.77 15.73
C THR A 31 -10.74 34.70 15.87
N VAL A 32 -9.55 35.07 16.36
CA VAL A 32 -8.47 34.11 16.62
C VAL A 32 -8.95 32.94 17.50
N SER A 33 -9.75 33.24 18.53
CA SER A 33 -10.37 32.23 19.40
C SER A 33 -11.40 31.36 18.67
N GLY A 34 -12.28 31.97 17.86
CA GLY A 34 -13.26 31.25 17.05
C GLY A 34 -12.62 30.31 16.03
N THR A 35 -11.59 30.77 15.33
CA THR A 35 -10.83 29.94 14.38
C THR A 35 -10.14 28.77 15.08
N LEU A 36 -9.56 28.98 16.26
CA LEU A 36 -8.95 27.91 17.05
C LEU A 36 -9.99 26.85 17.48
N ILE A 37 -11.17 27.28 17.92
CA ILE A 37 -12.26 26.38 18.32
C ILE A 37 -12.80 25.58 17.12
N VAL A 38 -13.00 26.22 15.95
CA VAL A 38 -13.40 25.50 14.73
C VAL A 38 -12.33 24.48 14.34
N ALA A 39 -11.06 24.88 14.34
CA ALA A 39 -9.96 24.00 13.96
C ALA A 39 -9.88 22.77 14.89
N VAL A 40 -9.93 22.98 16.21
CA VAL A 40 -9.93 21.89 17.18
C VAL A 40 -11.17 21.01 17.03
N GLY A 41 -12.35 21.59 16.87
CA GLY A 41 -13.60 20.86 16.67
C GLY A 41 -13.56 19.99 15.40
N LEU A 42 -13.12 20.56 14.28
CA LEU A 42 -12.96 19.85 13.02
C LEU A 42 -11.92 18.73 13.14
N CYS A 43 -10.75 19.00 13.75
CA CYS A 43 -9.73 17.99 13.98
C CYS A 43 -10.25 16.81 14.82
N LEU A 44 -10.97 17.10 15.90
CA LEU A 44 -11.54 16.06 16.76
C LEU A 44 -12.56 15.20 15.99
N ILE A 45 -13.50 15.83 15.29
CA ILE A 45 -14.51 15.12 14.49
C ILE A 45 -13.83 14.27 13.40
N CYS A 46 -12.90 14.84 12.64
CA CYS A 46 -12.18 14.12 11.59
C CYS A 46 -11.38 12.92 12.14
N SER A 47 -10.65 13.11 13.25
CA SER A 47 -9.88 12.03 13.88
C SER A 47 -10.77 10.88 14.37
N LEU A 48 -11.92 11.21 14.96
CA LEU A 48 -12.87 10.22 15.47
C LEU A 48 -13.49 9.42 14.32
N LEU A 49 -13.92 10.09 13.24
CA LEU A 49 -14.49 9.43 12.06
C LEU A 49 -13.47 8.51 11.38
N VAL A 50 -12.25 9.00 11.13
CA VAL A 50 -11.18 8.22 10.47
C VAL A 50 -10.78 7.03 11.34
N SER A 51 -10.56 7.23 12.65
CA SER A 51 -10.17 6.13 13.55
C SER A 51 -11.27 5.08 13.67
N SER A 52 -12.54 5.50 13.78
CA SER A 52 -13.67 4.57 13.91
C SER A 52 -13.88 3.75 12.64
N GLY A 53 -13.88 4.40 11.48
CA GLY A 53 -13.95 3.72 10.19
C GLY A 53 -12.80 2.74 10.00
N ALA A 54 -11.57 3.17 10.28
CA ALA A 54 -10.39 2.33 10.15
C ALA A 54 -10.48 1.08 11.02
N VAL A 55 -10.88 1.18 12.30
CA VAL A 55 -10.95 0.05 13.24
C VAL A 55 -12.08 -0.92 12.90
N LEU A 56 -13.26 -0.42 12.56
CA LEU A 56 -14.42 -1.27 12.24
C LEU A 56 -14.22 -2.07 10.95
N LEU A 57 -13.55 -1.49 9.95
CA LEU A 57 -13.29 -2.14 8.68
C LEU A 57 -12.02 -3.00 8.66
N ARG A 58 -11.14 -2.98 9.69
CA ARG A 58 -9.87 -3.75 9.66
C ARG A 58 -10.07 -5.22 9.29
N PRO A 59 -11.03 -5.96 9.89
CA PRO A 59 -11.18 -7.38 9.57
C PRO A 59 -11.53 -7.61 8.10
N GLN A 60 -12.36 -6.74 7.51
CA GLN A 60 -12.73 -6.82 6.09
C GLN A 60 -11.57 -6.43 5.19
N ILE A 61 -10.80 -5.39 5.55
CA ILE A 61 -9.61 -4.97 4.82
C ILE A 61 -8.57 -6.10 4.81
N GLU A 62 -8.33 -6.75 5.95
CA GLU A 62 -7.39 -7.87 6.07
C GLU A 62 -7.86 -9.09 5.28
N ALA A 63 -9.15 -9.43 5.35
CA ALA A 63 -9.72 -10.50 4.54
C ALA A 63 -9.58 -10.23 3.03
N ASN A 64 -9.87 -9.01 2.58
CA ASN A 64 -9.74 -8.61 1.19
C ASN A 64 -8.29 -8.58 0.72
N LYS A 65 -7.35 -8.11 1.57
CA LYS A 65 -5.91 -8.17 1.27
C LYS A 65 -5.43 -9.61 1.12
N ARG A 66 -5.86 -10.51 2.01
CA ARG A 66 -5.52 -11.93 1.92
C ARG A 66 -6.09 -12.56 0.65
N LEU A 67 -7.35 -12.29 0.34
CA LEU A 67 -8.00 -12.82 -0.86
C LEU A 67 -7.36 -12.28 -2.14
N ASN A 68 -7.04 -10.98 -2.18
CA ASN A 68 -6.33 -10.37 -3.31
C ASN A 68 -4.92 -10.94 -3.49
N MET A 69 -4.18 -11.15 -2.39
CA MET A 69 -2.88 -11.83 -2.43
C MET A 69 -3.02 -13.25 -2.99
N GLN A 70 -3.99 -14.03 -2.49
CA GLN A 70 -4.21 -15.40 -2.95
C GLN A 70 -4.56 -15.41 -4.44
N ARG A 71 -5.45 -14.52 -4.88
CA ARG A 71 -5.77 -14.34 -6.30
C ARG A 71 -4.51 -14.11 -7.13
N ASN A 72 -3.69 -13.12 -6.77
CA ASN A 72 -2.54 -12.74 -7.57
C ASN A 72 -1.46 -13.81 -7.62
N VAL A 73 -1.27 -14.58 -6.54
CA VAL A 73 -0.41 -15.77 -6.56
C VAL A 73 -0.95 -16.81 -7.54
N LEU A 74 -2.26 -17.09 -7.52
CA LEU A 74 -2.87 -18.05 -8.44
C LEU A 74 -2.85 -17.58 -9.89
N VAL A 75 -3.06 -16.29 -10.15
CA VAL A 75 -2.97 -15.68 -11.49
C VAL A 75 -1.54 -15.82 -12.01
N ALA A 76 -0.52 -15.48 -11.21
CA ALA A 76 0.88 -15.65 -11.60
C ALA A 76 1.22 -17.12 -11.88
N ALA A 77 0.68 -18.06 -11.09
CA ALA A 77 0.88 -19.50 -11.27
C ALA A 77 0.09 -20.10 -12.45
N GLY A 78 -0.78 -19.33 -13.11
CA GLY A 78 -1.68 -19.82 -14.17
C GLY A 78 -2.81 -20.73 -13.66
N LEU A 79 -3.14 -20.66 -12.37
CA LEU A 79 -4.17 -21.48 -11.70
C LEU A 79 -5.51 -20.75 -11.53
N PHE A 80 -5.57 -19.47 -11.87
CA PHE A 80 -6.79 -18.66 -11.79
C PHE A 80 -6.87 -17.72 -12.99
N ASP A 81 -7.99 -17.78 -13.72
CA ASP A 81 -8.32 -16.89 -14.82
C ASP A 81 -9.49 -16.00 -14.42
N GLU A 82 -9.27 -14.69 -14.36
CA GLU A 82 -10.28 -13.71 -13.95
C GLU A 82 -11.51 -13.66 -14.88
N SER A 83 -11.41 -14.20 -16.10
CA SER A 83 -12.53 -14.27 -17.05
C SER A 83 -13.38 -15.54 -16.90
N VAL A 84 -12.88 -16.55 -16.20
CA VAL A 84 -13.51 -17.87 -16.07
C VAL A 84 -13.88 -18.20 -14.63
N ASN A 85 -13.03 -17.83 -13.68
CA ASN A 85 -13.15 -18.18 -12.27
C ASN A 85 -13.85 -17.09 -11.46
N GLU A 86 -14.55 -17.51 -10.40
CA GLU A 86 -15.13 -16.61 -9.42
C GLU A 86 -14.23 -16.50 -8.19
N ASP A 87 -14.22 -15.32 -7.55
CA ASP A 87 -13.45 -15.07 -6.33
C ASP A 87 -13.74 -16.06 -5.19
N ALA A 88 -14.96 -16.59 -5.13
CA ALA A 88 -15.36 -17.58 -4.16
C ALA A 88 -14.57 -18.91 -4.27
N GLN A 89 -13.97 -19.18 -5.43
CA GLN A 89 -13.17 -20.39 -5.68
C GLN A 89 -11.72 -20.26 -5.20
N ILE A 90 -11.24 -19.03 -4.97
CA ILE A 90 -9.83 -18.76 -4.61
C ILE A 90 -9.36 -19.59 -3.42
N PRO A 91 -10.08 -19.65 -2.27
CA PRO A 91 -9.58 -20.38 -1.11
C PRO A 91 -9.36 -21.87 -1.40
N ALA A 92 -10.25 -22.49 -2.17
CA ALA A 92 -10.17 -23.91 -2.51
C ALA A 92 -9.01 -24.22 -3.46
N ILE A 93 -8.79 -23.38 -4.49
CA ILE A 93 -7.67 -23.55 -5.42
C ILE A 93 -6.34 -23.33 -4.68
N PHE A 94 -6.32 -22.37 -3.75
CA PHE A 94 -5.14 -22.04 -2.96
C PHE A 94 -4.74 -23.14 -1.95
N GLU A 95 -5.58 -24.14 -1.67
CA GLU A 95 -5.18 -25.27 -0.81
C GLU A 95 -3.99 -26.06 -1.38
N ASN A 96 -3.79 -26.04 -2.71
CA ASN A 96 -2.64 -26.66 -3.37
C ASN A 96 -1.38 -25.77 -3.38
N VAL A 97 -1.44 -24.61 -2.71
CA VAL A 97 -0.36 -23.64 -2.64
C VAL A 97 0.09 -23.51 -1.18
N GLU A 98 1.30 -23.98 -0.91
CA GLU A 98 1.91 -23.84 0.40
C GLU A 98 2.63 -22.49 0.50
N THR A 99 2.37 -21.74 1.57
CA THR A 99 3.08 -20.50 1.86
C THR A 99 4.24 -20.80 2.81
N VAL A 100 5.46 -20.51 2.38
CA VAL A 100 6.70 -20.75 3.14
C VAL A 100 7.51 -19.47 3.31
N LEU A 101 8.42 -19.45 4.28
CA LEU A 101 9.42 -18.41 4.42
C LEU A 101 10.76 -18.96 3.94
N VAL A 102 11.51 -18.16 3.17
CA VAL A 102 12.79 -18.56 2.60
C VAL A 102 13.85 -17.52 2.90
N ASN A 103 15.06 -17.98 3.19
CA ASN A 103 16.22 -17.11 3.35
C ASN A 103 16.69 -16.63 1.96
N LEU A 104 16.90 -15.31 1.83
CA LEU A 104 17.46 -14.71 0.62
C LEU A 104 18.99 -14.59 0.77
N PRO A 105 19.75 -14.76 -0.34
CA PRO A 105 21.20 -14.70 -0.32
C PRO A 105 21.70 -13.37 0.21
N GLY A 106 22.71 -13.36 1.07
CA GLY A 106 23.32 -12.16 1.59
C GLY A 106 23.99 -11.27 0.55
N ARG A 107 24.86 -10.39 1.03
CA ARG A 107 25.77 -9.63 0.18
C ARG A 107 27.20 -9.76 0.67
N THR A 108 28.12 -9.87 -0.26
CA THR A 108 29.56 -9.96 -0.03
C THR A 108 30.12 -8.63 0.51
N THR A 109 31.40 -8.60 0.90
CA THR A 109 32.05 -7.40 1.46
C THR A 109 32.11 -6.22 0.47
N ASP A 110 32.25 -6.52 -0.83
CA ASP A 110 32.16 -5.55 -1.93
C ASP A 110 30.71 -5.23 -2.33
N GLY A 111 29.74 -5.87 -1.68
CA GLY A 111 28.32 -5.59 -1.80
C GLY A 111 27.60 -6.30 -2.94
N ALA A 112 28.26 -7.20 -3.67
CA ALA A 112 27.60 -8.07 -4.64
C ALA A 112 26.64 -9.05 -3.97
N LEU A 113 25.71 -9.64 -4.72
CA LEU A 113 24.89 -10.75 -4.21
C LEU A 113 25.81 -11.93 -3.89
N ASP A 114 25.65 -12.50 -2.70
CA ASP A 114 26.39 -13.67 -2.29
C ASP A 114 25.71 -14.93 -2.84
N ILE A 115 26.11 -15.34 -4.05
CA ILE A 115 25.52 -16.49 -4.75
C ILE A 115 25.92 -17.82 -4.08
N ASP A 116 27.01 -17.81 -3.31
CA ASP A 116 27.53 -18.97 -2.59
C ASP A 116 27.05 -19.00 -1.12
N ASP A 117 26.07 -18.16 -0.74
CA ASP A 117 25.47 -18.16 0.59
C ASP A 117 24.79 -19.51 0.84
N GLU A 118 25.35 -20.29 1.77
CA GLU A 118 24.91 -21.64 2.11
C GLU A 118 23.47 -21.70 2.65
N HIS A 119 22.96 -20.58 3.19
CA HIS A 119 21.60 -20.50 3.72
C HIS A 119 20.59 -20.01 2.69
N ALA A 120 21.03 -19.56 1.50
CA ALA A 120 20.14 -19.03 0.48
C ALA A 120 19.20 -20.11 -0.05
N GLY A 121 17.90 -19.80 -0.07
CA GLY A 121 16.85 -20.72 -0.52
C GLY A 121 16.40 -21.74 0.55
N GLU A 122 17.06 -21.82 1.70
CA GLU A 122 16.60 -22.65 2.80
C GLU A 122 15.28 -22.12 3.40
N LEU A 123 14.44 -23.03 3.85
CA LEU A 123 13.22 -22.69 4.57
C LEU A 123 13.55 -22.09 5.93
N ASN A 124 12.83 -21.03 6.31
CA ASN A 124 13.00 -20.37 7.60
C ASN A 124 11.90 -20.78 8.57
N ASP A 125 12.19 -21.78 9.40
CA ASP A 125 11.27 -22.30 10.42
C ASP A 125 11.31 -21.50 11.74
N ASN A 126 12.21 -20.52 11.85
CA ASN A 126 12.35 -19.69 13.05
C ASN A 126 11.30 -18.58 13.12
N LEU A 127 10.67 -18.26 11.99
CA LEU A 127 9.67 -17.21 11.84
C LEU A 127 8.31 -17.80 11.53
N ASN A 128 7.25 -17.10 11.93
CA ASN A 128 5.87 -17.55 11.69
C ASN A 128 5.31 -16.88 10.44
N VAL A 129 4.96 -17.69 9.43
CA VAL A 129 4.34 -17.27 8.16
C VAL A 129 3.12 -16.36 8.38
N ALA A 130 2.31 -16.61 9.41
CA ALA A 130 1.07 -15.85 9.66
C ALA A 130 1.32 -14.45 10.24
N THR A 131 2.49 -14.18 10.80
CA THR A 131 2.78 -12.91 11.49
C THR A 131 3.96 -12.15 10.91
N TYR A 132 4.84 -12.81 10.17
CA TYR A 132 5.99 -12.20 9.52
C TYR A 132 5.57 -11.33 8.32
N ASP A 133 6.22 -10.19 8.16
CA ASP A 133 5.93 -9.21 7.11
C ASP A 133 7.24 -8.80 6.42
N PRO A 134 7.54 -9.36 5.23
CA PRO A 134 8.75 -9.03 4.47
C PRO A 134 8.89 -7.54 4.16
N ARG A 135 7.78 -6.81 3.94
CA ARG A 135 7.82 -5.38 3.62
C ARG A 135 8.20 -4.53 4.82
N LYS A 136 7.85 -4.96 6.04
CA LYS A 136 8.36 -4.33 7.27
C LYS A 136 9.82 -4.69 7.49
N ALA A 137 10.19 -5.96 7.31
CA ALA A 137 11.56 -6.43 7.44
C ALA A 137 12.53 -5.69 6.52
N ALA A 138 12.15 -5.44 5.26
CA ALA A 138 12.93 -4.67 4.30
C ALA A 138 13.30 -3.24 4.78
N LYS A 139 12.52 -2.67 5.71
CA LYS A 139 12.74 -1.33 6.28
C LYS A 139 13.54 -1.34 7.58
N ASP A 140 13.64 -2.49 8.25
CA ASP A 140 14.41 -2.63 9.50
C ASP A 140 15.86 -3.02 9.19
N PRO A 141 16.87 -2.22 9.57
CA PRO A 141 18.27 -2.55 9.35
C PRO A 141 18.75 -3.89 9.91
N LYS A 142 18.07 -4.44 10.92
CA LYS A 142 18.39 -5.74 11.53
C LYS A 142 17.90 -6.92 10.69
N GLU A 143 16.76 -6.76 10.03
CA GLU A 143 16.07 -7.80 9.25
C GLU A 143 16.29 -7.66 7.73
N SER A 144 17.13 -6.71 7.32
CA SER A 144 17.41 -6.42 5.91
C SER A 144 18.89 -6.20 5.63
N VAL A 145 19.25 -6.30 4.35
CA VAL A 145 20.58 -6.01 3.82
C VAL A 145 20.52 -4.71 3.03
N ALA A 146 21.51 -3.82 3.22
CA ALA A 146 21.66 -2.61 2.43
C ALA A 146 22.17 -2.95 1.02
N ILE A 147 21.65 -2.28 0.01
CA ILE A 147 22.08 -2.45 -1.38
C ILE A 147 22.92 -1.23 -1.78
N PRO A 148 24.19 -1.43 -2.21
CA PRO A 148 25.00 -0.35 -2.74
C PRO A 148 24.29 0.34 -3.91
N ALA A 149 24.38 1.66 -4.00
CA ALA A 149 23.62 2.43 -4.99
C ALA A 149 23.93 2.04 -6.44
N ASN A 150 25.16 1.58 -6.72
CA ASN A 150 25.60 1.10 -8.03
C ASN A 150 25.14 -0.34 -8.35
N LEU A 151 24.55 -1.05 -7.39
CA LEU A 151 24.02 -2.41 -7.54
C LEU A 151 22.51 -2.46 -7.23
N ASP A 152 21.88 -1.29 -7.04
CA ASP A 152 20.47 -1.13 -6.70
C ASP A 152 19.62 -0.93 -7.96
N GLU A 153 19.64 -1.93 -8.86
CA GLU A 153 18.92 -1.90 -10.14
C GLU A 153 17.42 -1.65 -9.96
N ALA A 154 16.84 -2.20 -8.89
CA ALA A 154 15.43 -2.05 -8.56
C ALA A 154 15.11 -0.76 -7.78
N GLY A 155 16.11 0.05 -7.39
CA GLY A 155 15.90 1.30 -6.66
C GLY A 155 15.29 1.14 -5.27
N ILE A 156 15.43 -0.02 -4.63
CA ILE A 156 14.78 -0.38 -3.36
C ILE A 156 15.63 -0.07 -2.13
N LYS A 157 16.93 0.23 -2.31
CA LYS A 157 17.92 0.62 -1.27
C LYS A 157 18.25 -0.47 -0.24
N ARG A 158 17.27 -1.25 0.18
CA ARG A 158 17.39 -2.36 1.12
C ARG A 158 16.48 -3.50 0.69
N ARG A 159 16.84 -4.72 1.04
CA ARG A 159 16.02 -5.92 0.82
C ARG A 159 15.99 -6.75 2.10
N GLU A 160 14.85 -7.33 2.40
CA GLU A 160 14.68 -8.28 3.50
C GLU A 160 15.67 -9.45 3.39
N LYS A 161 16.02 -10.02 4.55
CA LYS A 161 16.82 -11.26 4.64
C LYS A 161 15.99 -12.51 4.43
N VAL A 162 14.73 -12.47 4.84
CA VAL A 162 13.78 -13.58 4.71
C VAL A 162 12.57 -13.07 3.97
N THR A 163 12.13 -13.78 2.93
CA THR A 163 10.94 -13.43 2.15
C THR A 163 9.92 -14.54 2.17
N THR A 164 8.71 -14.26 1.72
CA THR A 164 7.66 -15.26 1.55
C THR A 164 7.78 -15.88 0.17
N ALA A 165 7.60 -17.19 0.05
CA ALA A 165 7.45 -17.87 -1.24
C ALA A 165 6.19 -18.73 -1.22
N TYR A 166 5.64 -18.99 -2.40
CA TYR A 166 4.46 -19.84 -2.56
C TYR A 166 4.83 -21.05 -3.42
N VAL A 167 4.72 -22.23 -2.84
CA VAL A 167 5.10 -23.49 -3.45
C VAL A 167 3.82 -24.17 -3.95
N VAL A 168 3.70 -24.30 -5.26
CA VAL A 168 2.59 -25.01 -5.89
C VAL A 168 2.95 -26.50 -5.94
N LYS A 169 2.07 -27.34 -5.40
CA LYS A 169 2.24 -28.79 -5.39
C LYS A 169 1.25 -29.48 -6.31
N SER A 170 1.66 -30.57 -6.94
CA SER A 170 0.75 -31.50 -7.60
C SER A 170 0.11 -32.47 -6.60
N GLU A 171 -0.85 -33.26 -7.07
CA GLU A 171 -1.59 -34.25 -6.26
C GLU A 171 -0.68 -35.30 -5.60
N ASP A 172 0.46 -35.61 -6.22
CA ASP A 172 1.47 -36.53 -5.68
C ASP A 172 2.41 -35.88 -4.65
N GLY A 173 2.23 -34.58 -4.37
CA GLY A 173 3.03 -33.80 -3.44
C GLY A 173 4.34 -33.25 -4.01
N SER A 174 4.65 -33.49 -5.29
CA SER A 174 5.83 -32.91 -5.93
C SER A 174 5.65 -31.41 -6.20
N ILE A 175 6.75 -30.65 -6.13
CA ILE A 175 6.74 -29.21 -6.37
C ILE A 175 6.73 -28.98 -7.88
N VAL A 176 5.74 -28.27 -8.38
CA VAL A 176 5.59 -27.98 -9.83
C VAL A 176 6.00 -26.56 -10.18
N GLN A 177 5.75 -25.60 -9.30
CA GLN A 177 6.07 -24.19 -9.50
C GLN A 177 6.40 -23.52 -8.16
N ILE A 178 7.23 -22.49 -8.23
CA ILE A 178 7.53 -21.58 -7.12
C ILE A 178 7.13 -20.18 -7.56
N VAL A 179 6.31 -19.51 -6.76
CA VAL A 179 5.91 -18.12 -6.97
C VAL A 179 6.61 -17.24 -5.95
N LEU A 180 7.36 -16.25 -6.43
CA LEU A 180 8.14 -15.34 -5.61
C LEU A 180 7.58 -13.92 -5.68
N PRO A 181 7.46 -13.20 -4.55
CA PRO A 181 7.18 -11.77 -4.57
C PRO A 181 8.37 -11.03 -5.18
N ILE A 182 8.08 -10.13 -6.10
CA ILE A 182 9.05 -9.23 -6.71
C ILE A 182 8.60 -7.79 -6.49
N TYR A 183 9.53 -6.87 -6.33
CA TYR A 183 9.21 -5.46 -6.25
C TYR A 183 10.36 -4.56 -6.69
N GLY A 184 10.01 -3.39 -7.22
CA GLY A 184 10.97 -2.42 -7.74
C GLY A 184 10.38 -1.04 -7.90
N LYS A 185 11.24 -0.02 -7.92
CA LYS A 185 10.85 1.37 -8.06
C LYS A 185 10.50 1.68 -9.52
N GLY A 186 9.24 2.05 -9.76
CA GLY A 186 8.78 2.66 -11.00
C GLY A 186 8.97 4.17 -10.99
N LEU A 187 8.29 4.87 -11.91
CA LEU A 187 8.37 6.32 -11.98
C LEU A 187 7.68 6.97 -10.79
N TRP A 188 6.44 6.56 -10.50
CA TRP A 188 5.62 7.19 -9.47
C TRP A 188 5.62 6.43 -8.16
N SER A 189 5.69 5.11 -8.22
CA SER A 189 5.44 4.21 -7.10
C SER A 189 6.43 3.06 -7.05
N THR A 190 6.36 2.23 -6.01
CA THR A 190 6.98 0.89 -6.03
C THR A 190 5.95 -0.06 -6.60
N LEU A 191 6.34 -0.81 -7.62
CA LEU A 191 5.54 -1.89 -8.16
C LEU A 191 5.79 -3.14 -7.33
N TYR A 192 4.73 -3.80 -6.88
CA TYR A 192 4.80 -5.11 -6.26
C TYR A 192 4.07 -6.12 -7.13
N GLY A 193 4.72 -7.27 -7.32
CA GLY A 193 4.22 -8.33 -8.17
C GLY A 193 4.61 -9.71 -7.67
N PHE A 194 4.22 -10.70 -8.44
CA PHE A 194 4.61 -12.09 -8.29
C PHE A 194 5.21 -12.59 -9.60
N LEU A 195 6.27 -13.38 -9.48
CA LEU A 195 6.93 -14.09 -10.58
C LEU A 195 6.79 -15.59 -10.31
N ALA A 196 6.15 -16.32 -11.21
CA ALA A 196 6.06 -17.77 -11.14
C ALA A 196 7.16 -18.41 -11.98
N LEU A 197 7.82 -19.40 -11.39
CA LEU A 197 8.92 -20.15 -11.95
C LEU A 197 8.58 -21.63 -11.93
N LYS A 198 8.87 -22.35 -13.00
CA LYS A 198 8.71 -23.81 -13.04
C LYS A 198 9.81 -24.49 -12.22
N ALA A 199 9.44 -25.55 -11.50
CA ALA A 199 10.34 -26.27 -10.59
C ALA A 199 10.95 -27.55 -11.19
N ASP A 200 10.86 -27.77 -12.50
CA ASP A 200 11.27 -29.01 -13.17
C ASP A 200 12.78 -29.14 -13.37
N ASP A 201 13.47 -28.08 -13.79
CA ASP A 201 14.94 -28.02 -13.87
C ASP A 201 15.47 -26.79 -13.11
N PRO A 202 16.17 -26.98 -11.97
CA PRO A 202 16.77 -25.90 -11.19
C PRO A 202 17.75 -25.01 -11.97
N LYS A 203 18.30 -25.48 -13.11
CA LYS A 203 19.24 -24.68 -13.92
C LYS A 203 18.57 -23.66 -14.81
N ASP A 204 17.37 -23.97 -15.31
CA ASP A 204 16.70 -23.16 -16.32
C ASP A 204 15.45 -22.45 -15.80
N MET A 205 14.83 -22.94 -14.71
CA MET A 205 13.65 -22.38 -13.99
C MET A 205 12.85 -21.36 -14.82
N PRO A 206 12.18 -21.79 -15.90
CA PRO A 206 11.54 -20.87 -16.82
C PRO A 206 10.43 -20.10 -16.12
N VAL A 207 10.31 -18.82 -16.48
CA VAL A 207 9.19 -17.98 -16.04
C VAL A 207 7.91 -18.51 -16.66
N THR A 208 6.94 -18.86 -15.82
CA THR A 208 5.62 -19.35 -16.23
C THR A 208 4.54 -18.28 -16.15
N GLY A 209 4.80 -17.20 -15.41
CA GLY A 209 3.89 -16.07 -15.33
C GLY A 209 4.40 -14.92 -14.48
N ILE A 210 3.82 -13.76 -14.70
CA ILE A 210 4.08 -12.53 -13.94
C ILE A 210 2.75 -11.80 -13.71
N THR A 211 2.58 -11.20 -12.53
CA THR A 211 1.50 -10.24 -12.30
C THR A 211 1.95 -9.13 -11.37
N PHE A 212 1.36 -7.96 -11.49
CA PHE A 212 1.51 -6.85 -10.55
C PHE A 212 0.19 -6.67 -9.81
N TYR A 213 0.25 -6.44 -8.50
CA TYR A 213 -0.93 -6.34 -7.64
C TYR A 213 -1.00 -5.03 -6.87
N GLU A 214 0.07 -4.25 -6.86
CA GLU A 214 0.11 -2.95 -6.22
C GLU A 214 1.09 -2.03 -6.96
N HIS A 215 0.56 -0.95 -7.52
CA HIS A 215 1.32 0.19 -8.04
C HIS A 215 0.40 1.42 -8.14
N ALA A 216 1.00 2.59 -8.39
CA ALA A 216 0.28 3.84 -8.66
C ALA A 216 0.85 4.55 -9.90
N GLU A 217 1.32 3.77 -10.87
CA GLU A 217 1.71 4.28 -12.18
C GLU A 217 0.50 4.82 -12.97
N THR A 218 0.77 5.66 -13.97
CA THR A 218 -0.28 6.31 -14.77
C THR A 218 -0.99 5.29 -15.67
N PRO A 219 -2.34 5.16 -15.61
CA PRO A 219 -3.10 4.30 -16.52
C PRO A 219 -2.86 4.66 -18.00
N GLY A 220 -2.70 3.65 -18.86
CA GLY A 220 -2.37 3.83 -20.28
C GLY A 220 -0.90 4.15 -20.59
N LEU A 221 -0.04 4.23 -19.56
CA LEU A 221 1.42 4.38 -19.68
C LEU A 221 2.11 3.32 -18.83
N GLY A 222 2.64 3.69 -17.66
CA GLY A 222 3.28 2.75 -16.74
C GLY A 222 2.30 1.75 -16.12
N GLY A 223 1.00 2.06 -16.10
CA GLY A 223 -0.04 1.13 -15.67
C GLY A 223 -0.29 -0.02 -16.65
N GLU A 224 0.33 -0.02 -17.83
CA GLU A 224 0.21 -1.15 -18.79
C GLU A 224 0.85 -2.44 -18.27
N VAL A 225 1.54 -2.41 -17.12
CA VAL A 225 1.97 -3.62 -16.41
C VAL A 225 0.82 -4.54 -16.00
N ASP A 226 -0.41 -4.00 -15.90
CA ASP A 226 -1.62 -4.77 -15.64
C ASP A 226 -2.20 -5.44 -16.91
N ASN A 227 -1.77 -5.02 -18.10
CA ASN A 227 -2.34 -5.46 -19.37
C ASN A 227 -2.08 -6.96 -19.60
N PRO A 228 -3.13 -7.80 -19.76
CA PRO A 228 -2.96 -9.23 -19.99
C PRO A 228 -2.07 -9.57 -21.18
N LYS A 229 -2.08 -8.74 -22.25
CA LYS A 229 -1.24 -8.97 -23.43
C LYS A 229 0.25 -8.70 -23.19
N TRP A 230 0.57 -7.84 -22.21
CA TRP A 230 1.94 -7.56 -21.82
C TRP A 230 2.48 -8.63 -20.86
N LYS A 231 1.61 -9.21 -20.03
CA LYS A 231 1.94 -10.29 -19.08
C LYS A 231 2.11 -11.68 -19.74
N ALA A 232 1.60 -11.86 -20.95
CA ALA A 232 1.51 -13.15 -21.67
C ALA A 232 2.79 -13.55 -22.43
#